data_AF-A0A6J7KSJ2-F1
#
_entry.id   AF-A0A6J7KSJ2-F1
#
_cell.length_a   1.000
_cell.length_b   1.000
_cell.length_c   1.000
_cell.angle_alpha   90.00
_cell.angle_beta   90.00
_cell.angle_gamma   90.00
#
_symmetry.space_group_name_H-M   'P 1'
#
loop_
_entity.id
_entity.type
_entity.pdbx_description
1 polymer ?
#
loop_
_entity_poly.entity_id
_entity_poly.type
_entity_poly.pdbx_seq_one_letter_code
_entity_poly.pdbx_strand_id
1 'polypeptide(L)'
;MRRSSSIIAAGSIALLGITVLAGCSSSTSPEPAASSAAASAAASNAEMLPPVMVAEDVTTANAKVGDFIVIQVTKLAGTTIATSTPDLLEVTQGGSDGSAEFNPGAKALAAGTGIITVTKPDGSSYDLTVTITE
;
A
#
# COMPACT_ATOMS: atom_id res chain seq x y z
N MET A 1 -4.71 41.53 32.80
CA MET A 1 -4.44 42.52 31.72
C MET A 1 -3.58 41.76 30.68
N ARG A 2 -3.96 41.54 29.43
CA ARG A 2 -4.55 42.44 28.43
C ARG A 2 -5.53 41.68 27.53
N ARG A 3 -6.63 42.35 27.19
CA ARG A 3 -7.59 41.95 26.18
C ARG A 3 -7.10 42.38 24.79
N SER A 4 -7.64 41.69 23.78
CA SER A 4 -7.87 42.15 22.41
C SER A 4 -6.73 42.03 21.40
N SER A 5 -7.02 41.34 20.29
CA SER A 5 -7.21 41.98 18.98
C SER A 5 -8.10 41.11 18.09
N SER A 6 -9.09 41.73 17.48
CA SER A 6 -9.99 41.15 16.48
C SER A 6 -9.57 41.59 15.06
N ILE A 7 -10.25 40.98 14.07
CA ILE A 7 -10.50 41.43 12.68
C ILE A 7 -9.28 41.27 11.72
N ILE A 8 -9.31 40.83 10.44
CA ILE A 8 -10.22 40.87 9.27
C ILE A 8 -9.75 39.81 8.23
N ALA A 9 -10.63 39.18 7.45
CA ALA A 9 -10.51 39.08 5.97
C ALA A 9 -11.63 38.22 5.36
N ALA A 10 -12.42 38.86 4.48
CA ALA A 10 -13.50 38.29 3.69
C ALA A 10 -13.02 37.95 2.27
N GLY A 11 -13.70 36.98 1.66
CA GLY A 11 -13.91 36.93 0.21
C GLY A 11 -13.19 35.81 -0.54
N SER A 12 -13.96 34.89 -1.12
CA SER A 12 -13.64 34.25 -2.40
C SER A 12 -14.93 33.72 -3.04
N ILE A 13 -15.10 34.10 -4.30
CA ILE A 13 -16.28 33.96 -5.14
C ILE A 13 -16.36 32.52 -5.69
N ALA A 14 -17.47 31.83 -5.47
CA ALA A 14 -17.74 30.53 -6.08
C ALA A 14 -18.43 30.71 -7.43
N LEU A 15 -17.69 30.53 -8.53
CA LEU A 15 -18.25 30.36 -9.87
C LEU A 15 -18.78 28.93 -10.03
N LEU A 16 -20.10 28.80 -10.17
CA LEU A 16 -20.79 27.56 -10.55
C LEU A 16 -20.61 27.31 -12.06
N GLY A 17 -19.83 26.27 -12.39
CA GLY A 17 -19.67 25.76 -13.76
C GLY A 17 -20.43 24.45 -13.94
N ILE A 18 -21.51 24.50 -14.72
CA ILE A 18 -22.32 23.36 -15.15
C ILE A 18 -21.67 22.76 -16.39
N THR A 19 -21.31 21.47 -16.39
CA THR A 19 -20.96 20.73 -17.61
C THR A 19 -21.92 19.55 -17.80
N VAL A 20 -22.67 19.64 -18.89
CA VAL A 20 -23.67 18.66 -19.33
C VAL A 20 -22.93 17.51 -20.01
N LEU A 21 -23.01 16.31 -19.45
CA LEU A 21 -22.37 15.11 -20.01
C LEU A 21 -23.29 14.48 -21.06
N ALA A 22 -23.14 14.90 -22.31
CA ALA A 22 -23.78 14.29 -23.46
C ALA A 22 -22.89 13.20 -24.06
N GLY A 23 -23.42 11.97 -24.10
CA GLY A 23 -23.29 11.01 -25.19
C GLY A 23 -21.92 10.39 -25.49
N CYS A 24 -21.85 9.06 -25.43
CA CYS A 24 -21.89 8.29 -26.67
C CYS A 24 -22.30 6.84 -26.38
N SER A 25 -23.35 6.44 -27.06
CA SER A 25 -23.93 5.11 -27.05
C SER A 25 -23.35 4.31 -28.23
N SER A 26 -22.91 3.09 -27.93
CA SER A 26 -22.98 1.88 -28.77
C SER A 26 -22.14 1.75 -30.06
N SER A 27 -21.66 0.50 -30.22
CA SER A 27 -21.64 -0.33 -31.45
C SER A 27 -20.32 -0.54 -32.20
N THR A 28 -19.76 -1.73 -31.99
CA THR A 28 -19.40 -2.78 -32.98
C THR A 28 -18.43 -2.49 -34.14
N SER A 29 -17.34 -3.27 -34.14
CA SER A 29 -16.30 -3.59 -35.15
C SER A 29 -16.83 -3.84 -36.60
N PRO A 30 -16.02 -3.85 -37.71
CA PRO A 30 -14.68 -4.49 -37.80
C PRO A 30 -13.61 -3.99 -38.82
N GLU A 31 -12.40 -4.55 -38.65
CA GLU A 31 -11.38 -4.96 -39.67
C GLU A 31 -10.39 -3.97 -40.35
N PRO A 32 -9.29 -4.43 -40.98
CA PRO A 32 -7.93 -4.34 -40.44
C PRO A 32 -6.98 -3.47 -41.29
N ALA A 33 -5.87 -3.01 -40.71
CA ALA A 33 -4.71 -2.55 -41.48
C ALA A 33 -3.41 -2.89 -40.74
N ALA A 34 -2.70 -3.86 -41.30
CA ALA A 34 -1.33 -4.21 -40.92
C ALA A 34 -0.39 -3.04 -41.29
N SER A 35 0.33 -2.52 -40.31
CA SER A 35 1.78 -2.70 -40.10
C SER A 35 2.58 -1.43 -40.37
N SER A 36 3.02 -0.81 -39.28
CA SER A 36 4.27 -0.08 -39.21
C SER A 36 4.82 -0.28 -37.81
N ALA A 37 6.01 -0.87 -37.74
CA ALA A 37 6.72 -1.19 -36.53
C ALA A 37 6.98 0.07 -35.69
N ALA A 38 6.13 0.29 -34.69
CA ALA A 38 6.53 1.05 -33.52
C ALA A 38 7.42 0.10 -32.71
N ALA A 39 8.71 0.39 -32.67
CA ALA A 39 9.59 -0.13 -31.64
C ALA A 39 8.87 0.06 -30.30
N SER A 40 8.39 -1.05 -29.74
CA SER A 40 7.86 -1.08 -28.39
C SER A 40 9.04 -0.69 -27.52
N ALA A 41 9.10 0.59 -27.15
CA ALA A 41 9.70 0.96 -25.89
C ALA A 41 8.96 0.08 -24.89
N ALA A 42 9.62 -0.98 -24.45
CA ALA A 42 9.26 -1.68 -23.25
C ALA A 42 9.34 -0.63 -22.14
N ALA A 43 8.27 0.14 -21.98
CA ALA A 43 7.85 0.55 -20.68
C ALA A 43 7.66 -0.77 -19.96
N SER A 44 8.70 -1.18 -19.23
CA SER A 44 8.60 -2.19 -18.21
C SER A 44 7.49 -1.69 -17.30
N ASN A 45 6.25 -2.05 -17.62
CA ASN A 45 5.19 -2.11 -16.65
C ASN A 45 5.73 -3.14 -15.67
N ALA A 46 6.45 -2.66 -14.65
CA ALA A 46 6.65 -3.45 -13.44
C ALA A 46 5.23 -3.72 -12.98
N GLU A 47 4.68 -4.86 -13.41
CA GLU A 47 3.36 -5.32 -13.02
C GLU A 47 3.41 -5.36 -11.51
N MET A 48 2.75 -4.40 -10.84
CA MET A 48 2.72 -4.36 -9.39
C MET A 48 2.04 -5.64 -8.94
N LEU A 49 2.85 -6.58 -8.45
CA LEU A 49 2.34 -7.81 -7.89
C LEU A 49 1.43 -7.48 -6.71
N PRO A 50 0.30 -8.19 -6.56
CA PRO A 50 -0.54 -8.01 -5.40
C PRO A 50 0.26 -8.35 -4.13
N PRO A 51 0.03 -7.64 -3.03
CA PRO A 51 0.70 -7.96 -1.77
C PRO A 51 0.34 -9.36 -1.24
N VAL A 52 1.28 -9.97 -0.53
CA VAL A 52 1.06 -11.20 0.23
C VAL A 52 0.31 -10.85 1.51
N MET A 53 -0.97 -11.22 1.59
CA MET A 53 -1.81 -10.97 2.78
C MET A 53 -1.62 -12.09 3.80
N VAL A 54 -1.23 -11.74 5.03
CA VAL A 54 -1.05 -12.68 6.14
C VAL A 54 -2.08 -12.34 7.23
N ALA A 55 -2.86 -13.34 7.65
CA ALA A 55 -3.81 -13.16 8.74
C ALA A 55 -3.09 -13.08 10.10
N GLU A 56 -3.75 -12.51 11.10
CA GLU A 56 -3.23 -12.44 12.47
C GLU A 56 -2.94 -13.87 13.01
N ASP A 57 -1.89 -13.99 13.83
CA ASP A 57 -1.46 -15.24 14.48
C ASP A 57 -1.02 -16.37 13.52
N VAL A 58 -0.96 -16.12 12.21
CA VAL A 58 -0.30 -17.03 11.26
C VAL A 58 1.21 -16.92 11.43
N THR A 59 1.87 -18.06 11.61
CA THR A 59 3.31 -18.13 11.91
C THR A 59 4.17 -18.42 10.68
N THR A 60 3.58 -18.61 9.50
CA THR A 60 4.31 -18.91 8.25
C THR A 60 3.73 -18.21 7.04
N ALA A 61 4.58 -17.64 6.19
CA ALA A 61 4.20 -17.08 4.89
C ALA A 61 5.25 -17.38 3.81
N ASN A 62 4.83 -17.33 2.54
CA ASN A 62 5.73 -17.44 1.39
C ASN A 62 5.65 -16.14 0.59
N ALA A 63 6.80 -15.64 0.17
CA ALA A 63 6.94 -14.42 -0.63
C ALA A 63 8.04 -14.59 -1.68
N LYS A 64 8.04 -13.73 -2.70
CA LYS A 64 9.15 -13.58 -3.64
C LYS A 64 9.96 -12.32 -3.34
N VAL A 65 11.20 -12.27 -3.79
CA VAL A 65 12.01 -11.04 -3.75
C VAL A 65 11.25 -9.92 -4.46
N GLY A 66 11.07 -8.80 -3.76
CA GLY A 66 10.31 -7.64 -4.24
C GLY A 66 8.85 -7.60 -3.77
N ASP A 67 8.30 -8.69 -3.24
CA ASP A 67 6.94 -8.70 -2.72
C ASP A 67 6.80 -7.84 -1.46
N PHE A 68 5.62 -7.26 -1.31
CA PHE A 68 5.16 -6.66 -0.06
C PHE A 68 4.28 -7.65 0.69
N ILE A 69 4.61 -7.88 1.95
CA ILE A 69 3.87 -8.70 2.89
C ILE A 69 3.07 -7.76 3.78
N VAL A 70 1.76 -7.96 3.87
CA VAL A 70 0.86 -7.16 4.70
C VAL A 70 0.29 -8.06 5.79
N ILE A 71 0.52 -7.70 7.05
CA ILE A 71 0.10 -8.48 8.21
C ILE A 71 -1.18 -7.85 8.75
N GLN A 72 -2.29 -8.56 8.60
CA GLN A 72 -3.57 -8.15 9.14
C GLN A 72 -3.54 -8.28 10.66
N VAL A 73 -3.87 -7.20 11.35
CA VAL A 73 -3.95 -7.19 12.82
C VAL A 73 -5.30 -6.60 13.23
N THR A 74 -5.91 -7.18 14.26
CA THR A 74 -7.22 -6.73 14.74
C THR A 74 -7.17 -5.33 15.32
N LYS A 75 -6.04 -4.95 15.95
CA LYS A 75 -5.84 -3.64 16.57
C LYS A 75 -4.50 -3.07 16.14
N LEU A 76 -4.51 -1.89 15.51
CA LEU A 76 -3.29 -1.20 15.08
C LEU A 76 -2.62 -0.42 16.21
N ALA A 77 -3.42 0.28 17.02
CA ALA A 77 -2.89 1.10 18.10
C ALA A 77 -2.18 0.24 19.16
N GLY A 78 -0.87 0.41 19.27
CA GLY A 78 0.00 -0.32 20.19
C GLY A 78 0.55 -1.64 19.65
N THR A 79 0.21 -2.03 18.42
CA THR A 79 0.83 -3.17 17.74
C THR A 79 2.10 -2.72 17.06
N THR A 80 3.18 -3.48 17.23
CA THR A 80 4.47 -3.21 16.59
C THR A 80 5.00 -4.46 15.91
N ILE A 81 5.83 -4.26 14.90
CA ILE A 81 6.58 -5.35 14.26
C ILE A 81 8.07 -5.09 14.28
N ALA A 82 8.86 -6.15 14.34
CA ALA A 82 10.31 -6.10 14.21
C ALA A 82 10.79 -7.28 13.38
N THR A 83 12.02 -7.22 12.88
CA THR A 83 12.66 -8.33 12.17
C THR A 83 14.00 -8.64 12.79
N SER A 84 14.33 -9.92 12.93
CA SER A 84 15.69 -10.37 13.27
C SER A 84 16.57 -10.58 12.03
N THR A 85 16.01 -10.40 10.83
CA THR A 85 16.67 -10.61 9.53
C THR A 85 16.53 -9.37 8.64
N PRO A 86 17.15 -8.24 9.00
CA PRO A 86 17.01 -6.98 8.25
C PRO A 86 17.62 -7.02 6.85
N ASP A 87 18.58 -7.92 6.58
CA ASP A 87 19.15 -8.12 5.24
C ASP A 87 18.15 -8.79 4.28
N LEU A 88 17.12 -9.45 4.80
CA LEU A 88 16.10 -10.16 4.02
C LEU A 88 14.75 -9.44 3.99
N LEU A 89 14.44 -8.64 5.03
CA LEU A 89 13.14 -8.01 5.21
C LEU A 89 13.27 -6.57 5.70
N GLU A 90 12.61 -5.65 5.00
CA GLU A 90 12.44 -4.27 5.43
C GLU A 90 11.04 -4.10 6.04
N VAL A 91 10.95 -3.91 7.35
CA VAL A 91 9.68 -3.78 8.07
C VAL A 91 9.12 -2.36 8.01
N THR A 92 7.81 -2.25 7.84
CA THR A 92 7.04 -0.99 7.91
C THR A 92 6.00 -1.10 9.02
N GLN A 93 6.05 -0.17 9.97
CA GLN A 93 5.05 -0.13 11.05
C GLN A 93 3.67 0.20 10.51
N GLY A 94 2.66 -0.43 11.09
CA GLY A 94 1.27 -0.04 10.90
C GLY A 94 0.94 1.21 11.71
N GLY A 95 -0.23 1.77 11.45
CA GLY A 95 -0.71 2.95 12.18
C GLY A 95 -1.83 3.67 11.46
N SER A 96 -2.13 4.89 11.92
CA SER A 96 -3.08 5.78 11.27
C SER A 96 -2.44 7.12 10.98
N ASP A 97 -2.78 7.72 9.84
CA ASP A 97 -2.42 9.10 9.49
C ASP A 97 -3.54 10.10 9.82
N GLY A 98 -4.59 9.65 10.53
CA GLY A 98 -5.78 10.43 10.85
C GLY A 98 -6.87 10.40 9.78
N SER A 99 -6.60 9.88 8.58
CA SER A 99 -7.58 9.71 7.49
C SER A 99 -7.79 8.25 7.09
N ALA A 100 -6.77 7.40 7.30
CA ALA A 100 -6.80 5.98 7.03
C ALA A 100 -6.03 5.19 8.11
N GLU A 101 -6.25 3.89 8.09
CA GLU A 101 -5.56 2.90 8.91
C GLU A 101 -4.78 1.96 8.00
N PHE A 102 -3.50 1.75 8.33
CA PHE A 102 -2.57 0.95 7.54
C PHE A 102 -2.05 -0.19 8.38
N ASN A 103 -2.17 -1.40 7.83
CA ASN A 103 -1.61 -2.60 8.44
C ASN A 103 -0.08 -2.58 8.41
N PRO A 104 0.58 -3.14 9.44
CA PRO A 104 2.02 -3.35 9.41
C PRO A 104 2.38 -4.36 8.31
N GLY A 105 3.64 -4.33 7.88
CA GLY A 105 4.10 -5.23 6.82
C GLY A 105 5.60 -5.23 6.64
N ALA A 106 6.08 -5.97 5.64
CA ALA A 106 7.48 -5.97 5.28
C ALA A 106 7.68 -6.14 3.78
N LYS A 107 8.77 -5.60 3.24
CA LYS A 107 9.22 -5.87 1.87
C LYS A 107 10.28 -6.97 1.90
N ALA A 108 10.13 -7.96 1.02
CA ALA A 108 11.13 -9.02 0.83
C ALA A 108 12.30 -8.51 -0.04
N LEU A 109 13.51 -8.48 0.52
CA LEU A 109 14.69 -7.90 -0.11
C LEU A 109 15.56 -8.93 -0.83
N ALA A 110 15.66 -10.14 -0.28
CA ALA A 110 16.50 -11.21 -0.80
C ALA A 110 15.95 -12.58 -0.42
N ALA A 111 16.28 -13.60 -1.21
CA ALA A 111 15.86 -14.98 -0.97
C ALA A 111 16.46 -15.52 0.34
N GLY A 112 15.70 -16.35 1.06
CA GLY A 112 16.10 -16.88 2.35
C GLY A 112 14.90 -17.16 3.27
N THR A 113 15.17 -17.34 4.56
CA THR A 113 14.13 -17.43 5.59
C THR A 113 14.27 -16.26 6.53
N GLY A 114 13.29 -15.35 6.51
CA GLY A 114 13.20 -14.20 7.38
C GLY A 114 12.25 -14.42 8.55
N ILE A 115 12.41 -13.65 9.62
CA ILE A 115 11.54 -13.71 10.80
C ILE A 115 11.03 -12.31 11.11
N ILE A 116 9.70 -12.17 11.20
CA ILE A 116 9.03 -10.96 11.68
C ILE A 116 8.37 -11.27 13.03
N THR A 117 8.76 -10.57 14.08
CA THR A 117 8.08 -10.64 15.37
C THR A 117 6.98 -9.60 15.41
N VAL A 118 5.75 -10.02 15.68
CA VAL A 118 4.60 -9.13 15.88
C VAL A 118 4.31 -9.08 17.37
N THR A 119 4.21 -7.87 17.94
CA THR A 119 3.85 -7.65 19.36
C THR A 119 2.52 -6.91 19.43
N LYS A 120 1.56 -7.51 20.12
CA LYS A 120 0.21 -6.98 20.31
C LYS A 120 0.18 -5.95 21.45
N PRO A 121 -0.90 -5.15 21.56
CA PRO A 121 -0.99 -4.09 22.57
C PRO A 121 -1.07 -4.63 24.02
N ASP A 122 -1.41 -5.91 24.20
CA ASP A 122 -1.41 -6.58 25.50
C ASP A 122 -0.02 -7.11 25.91
N GLY A 123 0.99 -6.93 25.05
CA GLY A 123 2.35 -7.39 25.26
C GLY A 123 2.61 -8.84 24.83
N SER A 124 1.61 -9.56 24.35
CA SER A 124 1.82 -10.87 23.73
C SER A 124 2.48 -10.73 22.34
N SER A 125 3.27 -11.73 21.94
CA SER A 125 3.97 -11.71 20.66
C SER A 125 3.93 -13.07 19.98
N TYR A 126 4.03 -13.07 18.65
CA TYR A 126 4.26 -14.26 17.84
C TYR A 126 5.27 -13.96 16.73
N ASP A 127 5.96 -15.01 16.28
CA ASP A 127 6.89 -14.93 15.17
C ASP A 127 6.23 -15.45 13.88
N LEU A 128 6.33 -14.64 12.83
CA LEU A 128 6.01 -15.00 11.46
C LEU A 128 7.31 -15.36 10.74
N THR A 129 7.47 -16.62 10.39
CA THR A 129 8.53 -17.11 9.53
C THR A 129 8.15 -16.90 8.07
N VAL A 130 8.97 -16.16 7.32
CA VAL A 130 8.74 -15.88 5.90
C VAL A 130 9.77 -16.63 5.07
N THR A 131 9.32 -17.53 4.22
CA THR A 131 10.16 -18.15 3.19
C THR A 131 10.14 -17.27 1.95
N ILE A 132 11.30 -16.76 1.54
CA ILE A 132 11.48 -15.85 0.42
C ILE A 132 12.20 -16.58 -0.70
N THR A 133 11.59 -16.66 -1.87
CA THR A 133 12.21 -17.21 -3.08
C THR A 133 12.51 -16.11 -4.10
N GLU A 134 13.25 -16.44 -5.15
CA GLU A 134 13.38 -15.56 -6.33
C GLU A 134 12.05 -15.35 -7.06
#